data_AF-A0A527UZ68-F1
#
_entry.id   AF-A0A527UZ68-F1
#
_cell.length_a   1.000
_cell.length_b   1.000
_cell.length_c   1.000
_cell.angle_alpha   90.00
_cell.angle_beta   90.00
_cell.angle_gamma   90.00
#
_symmetry.space_group_name_H-M   'P 1'
#
loop_
_entity.id
_entity.type
_entity.pdbx_description
1 polymer ?
#
loop_
_entity_poly.entity_id
_entity_poly.type
_entity_poly.pdbx_seq_one_letter_code
_entity_poly.pdbx_strand_id
1 'polypeptide(L)'
;MNGIQATLASVATASSVNGAQRARVMFCLLVAPVVAFALSAHAQAILQDPDSWWQVKVGLDLLANRSFPVVDNYSHTFAGQPWIAKEWLGQVLLALAYTASGWNGVAVLIISTIALTCVLLSWYLSTWLRPTAAVGLALLVAALIAPIYTARPHIFTFPIIVIWTATLFRAARDEQAPPLWLLALLVLWANLHATFTIGFVIAAFAGLDLLVRTRLSNPVLLGKWIAFGLLCPVVSLINPYGIKAILATFTVAYGNEAVPLIIEWDPFDASDQRLQEVGILLFLFALLVSRLRVGWAKALFIICALHVYLTHVRFMYLFFLLVPIVLAAEIAQQYPALSLAKWVSDRRDGLERFFAERFYRICGVAGVLLVMATAMLTSAYPVAPSQKTSARDALAFVERHHLSGNVLNSYNFGGSLIFHGIKTFIDGRTDQLFLNGFMKTDAETGESGGKPVLEAQLEKHAIDWALLTPDDSRIPFFDELGWKRAYADDYAVIYTRDR
;
A
#
# COMPACT_ATOMS: atom_id res chain seq x y z
N MET A 1 31.34 -18.83 50.20
CA MET A 1 31.44 -19.22 48.77
C MET A 1 30.14 -19.04 47.98
N ASN A 2 28.94 -19.09 48.59
CA ASN A 2 27.67 -19.01 47.83
C ASN A 2 27.31 -17.61 47.28
N GLY A 3 27.76 -16.52 47.89
CA GLY A 3 27.44 -15.15 47.43
C GLY A 3 28.11 -14.77 46.11
N ILE A 4 29.40 -15.08 45.94
CA ILE A 4 30.18 -14.71 44.74
C ILE A 4 29.69 -15.49 43.51
N GLN A 5 29.34 -16.77 43.67
CA GLN A 5 28.76 -17.57 42.57
C GLN A 5 27.39 -17.06 42.13
N ALA A 6 26.55 -16.59 43.07
CA ALA A 6 25.26 -15.99 42.74
C ALA A 6 25.41 -14.66 41.99
N THR A 7 26.36 -13.81 42.39
CA THR A 7 26.67 -12.54 41.70
C THR A 7 27.29 -12.76 40.32
N LEU A 8 28.19 -13.74 40.17
CA LEU A 8 28.77 -14.08 38.86
C LEU A 8 27.71 -14.68 37.91
N ALA A 9 26.78 -15.49 38.43
CA ALA A 9 25.67 -16.02 37.67
C ALA A 9 24.69 -14.93 37.20
N SER A 10 24.39 -13.94 38.06
CA SER A 10 23.52 -12.81 37.70
C SER A 10 24.16 -11.84 36.69
N VAL A 11 25.48 -11.62 36.79
CA VAL A 11 26.23 -10.82 35.81
C VAL A 11 26.33 -11.54 34.47
N ALA A 12 26.50 -12.87 34.47
CA ALA A 12 26.54 -13.68 33.24
C ALA A 12 25.18 -13.77 32.52
N THR A 13 24.06 -13.78 33.26
CA THR A 13 22.71 -13.75 32.66
C THR A 13 22.35 -12.36 32.15
N ALA A 14 22.71 -11.29 32.86
CA ALA A 14 22.51 -9.92 32.41
C ALA A 14 23.31 -9.62 31.12
N SER A 15 24.55 -10.10 31.01
CA SER A 15 25.37 -9.92 29.80
C SER A 15 24.83 -10.71 28.60
N SER A 16 24.29 -11.92 28.80
CA SER A 16 23.66 -12.69 27.73
C SER A 16 22.36 -12.07 27.21
N VAL A 17 21.54 -11.49 28.10
CA VAL A 17 20.29 -10.80 27.71
C VAL A 17 20.59 -9.55 26.89
N ASN A 18 21.59 -8.77 27.29
CA ASN A 18 22.03 -7.58 26.54
C ASN A 18 22.61 -7.96 25.15
N GLY A 19 23.34 -9.09 25.06
CA GLY A 19 23.84 -9.61 23.79
C GLY A 19 22.71 -10.03 22.83
N ALA A 20 21.71 -10.75 23.34
CA ALA A 20 20.56 -11.22 22.58
C ALA A 20 19.69 -10.05 22.07
N GLN A 21 19.48 -9.02 22.88
CA GLN A 21 18.77 -7.81 22.48
C GLN A 21 19.50 -7.05 21.37
N ARG A 22 20.82 -6.88 21.49
CA ARG A 22 21.64 -6.25 20.43
C ARG A 22 21.55 -7.04 19.12
N ALA A 23 21.71 -8.37 19.18
CA ALA A 23 21.61 -9.22 18.00
C ALA A 23 20.22 -9.12 17.35
N ARG A 24 19.15 -9.13 18.15
CA ARG A 24 17.77 -8.93 17.66
C ARG A 24 17.60 -7.60 16.93
N VAL A 25 18.03 -6.49 17.54
CA VAL A 25 17.95 -5.15 16.92
C VAL A 25 18.68 -5.15 15.59
N MET A 26 19.89 -5.70 15.53
CA MET A 26 20.65 -5.77 14.29
C MET A 26 19.93 -6.55 13.20
N PHE A 27 19.44 -7.76 13.49
CA PHE A 27 18.73 -8.58 12.50
C PHE A 27 17.58 -7.81 11.89
N CYS A 28 16.80 -7.10 12.71
CA CYS A 28 15.71 -6.26 12.22
C CYS A 28 16.21 -5.08 11.37
N LEU A 29 17.28 -4.39 11.79
CA LEU A 29 17.81 -3.24 11.05
C LEU A 29 18.48 -3.62 9.72
N LEU A 30 19.08 -4.82 9.63
CA LEU A 30 19.70 -5.34 8.40
C LEU A 30 18.68 -5.60 7.28
N VAL A 31 17.39 -5.67 7.61
CA VAL A 31 16.31 -5.82 6.61
C VAL A 31 16.20 -4.57 5.74
N ALA A 32 16.38 -3.37 6.32
CA ALA A 32 16.24 -2.12 5.58
C ALA A 32 17.17 -2.01 4.36
N PRO A 33 18.50 -2.19 4.46
CA PRO A 33 19.39 -2.09 3.31
C PRO A 33 19.17 -3.20 2.27
N VAL A 34 18.75 -4.41 2.69
CA VAL A 34 18.42 -5.51 1.76
C VAL A 34 17.18 -5.16 0.93
N VAL A 35 16.11 -4.73 1.59
CA VAL A 35 14.86 -4.32 0.93
C VAL A 35 15.11 -3.09 0.06
N ALA A 36 15.82 -2.09 0.58
CA ALA A 36 16.14 -0.88 -0.16
C ALA A 36 16.93 -1.20 -1.44
N PHE A 37 17.97 -2.03 -1.35
CA PHE A 37 18.75 -2.45 -2.52
C PHE A 37 17.91 -3.21 -3.54
N ALA A 38 17.14 -4.22 -3.09
CA ALA A 38 16.30 -5.03 -3.97
C ALA A 38 15.25 -4.18 -4.71
N LEU A 39 14.59 -3.26 -4.00
CA LEU A 39 13.58 -2.39 -4.61
C LEU A 39 14.19 -1.28 -5.46
N SER A 40 15.40 -0.80 -5.14
CA SER A 40 16.09 0.21 -5.96
C SER A 40 16.39 -0.33 -7.37
N ALA A 41 16.75 -1.61 -7.48
CA ALA A 41 16.95 -2.27 -8.77
C ALA A 41 15.64 -2.37 -9.60
N HIS A 42 14.48 -2.25 -8.95
CA HIS A 42 13.15 -2.29 -9.58
C HIS A 42 12.39 -0.97 -9.40
N ALA A 43 13.08 0.14 -9.14
CA ALA A 43 12.45 1.42 -8.82
C ALA A 43 11.52 1.92 -9.94
N GLN A 44 11.84 1.63 -11.20
CA GLN A 44 10.99 1.97 -12.34
C GLN A 44 9.62 1.28 -12.26
N ALA A 45 9.56 0.04 -11.78
CA ALA A 45 8.32 -0.73 -11.63
C ALA A 45 7.36 -0.07 -10.63
N ILE A 46 7.89 0.50 -9.55
CA ILE A 46 7.14 1.24 -8.52
C ILE A 46 6.42 2.47 -9.12
N LEU A 47 7.00 3.05 -10.18
CA LEU A 47 6.48 4.24 -10.86
C LEU A 47 5.62 3.91 -12.09
N GLN A 48 5.28 2.64 -12.35
CA GLN A 48 4.48 2.24 -13.52
C GLN A 48 2.97 2.43 -13.34
N ASP A 49 2.55 2.94 -12.20
CA ASP A 49 1.15 3.17 -11.94
C ASP A 49 0.69 4.48 -12.61
N PRO A 50 -0.40 4.46 -13.40
CA PRO A 50 -0.88 5.65 -14.10
C PRO A 50 -1.32 6.76 -13.12
N ASP A 51 -1.77 6.40 -11.92
CA ASP A 51 -2.28 7.35 -10.95
C ASP A 51 -1.18 8.08 -10.18
N SER A 52 0.05 7.57 -10.20
CA SER A 52 1.19 8.26 -9.56
C SER A 52 1.35 9.70 -10.02
N TRP A 53 1.03 9.99 -11.29
CA TRP A 53 1.11 11.32 -11.87
C TRP A 53 0.14 12.31 -11.22
N TRP A 54 -1.16 12.00 -11.17
CA TRP A 54 -2.12 12.93 -10.58
C TRP A 54 -1.99 13.00 -9.06
N GLN A 55 -1.53 11.93 -8.40
CA GLN A 55 -1.27 11.94 -6.96
C GLN A 55 -0.19 12.98 -6.59
N VAL A 56 0.90 13.03 -7.36
CA VAL A 56 1.94 14.06 -7.20
C VAL A 56 1.38 15.45 -7.54
N LYS A 57 0.64 15.58 -8.65
CA LYS A 57 0.08 16.87 -9.09
C LYS A 57 -0.87 17.47 -8.05
N VAL A 58 -1.78 16.67 -7.49
CA VAL A 58 -2.70 17.14 -6.43
C VAL A 58 -1.91 17.63 -5.22
N GLY A 59 -0.84 16.94 -4.82
CA GLY A 59 0.03 17.41 -3.75
C GLY A 59 0.75 18.72 -4.06
N LEU A 60 1.23 18.90 -5.29
CA LEU A 60 1.85 20.16 -5.75
C LEU A 60 0.83 21.31 -5.71
N ASP A 61 -0.40 21.07 -6.16
CA ASP A 61 -1.45 22.08 -6.17
C ASP A 61 -1.95 22.41 -4.76
N LEU A 62 -2.00 21.44 -3.83
CA LEU A 62 -2.26 21.68 -2.41
C LEU A 62 -1.19 22.61 -1.79
N LEU A 63 0.08 22.35 -2.08
CA LEU A 63 1.21 23.17 -1.59
C LEU A 63 1.19 24.59 -2.18
N ALA A 64 0.88 24.71 -3.47
CA ALA A 64 0.82 25.99 -4.18
C ALA A 64 -0.37 26.85 -3.73
N ASN A 65 -1.57 26.26 -3.71
CA ASN A 65 -2.82 26.98 -3.45
C ASN A 65 -3.14 27.15 -1.96
N ARG A 66 -2.53 26.32 -1.09
CA ARG A 66 -2.79 26.27 0.36
C ARG A 66 -4.27 26.07 0.69
N SER A 67 -4.97 25.30 -0.14
CA SER A 67 -6.42 25.08 -0.04
C SER A 67 -6.75 23.62 -0.33
N PHE A 68 -7.67 23.04 0.43
CA PHE A 68 -8.17 21.68 0.20
C PHE A 68 -9.27 21.68 -0.88
N PRO A 69 -9.13 20.92 -1.98
CA PRO A 69 -10.13 20.87 -3.04
C PRO A 69 -11.43 20.24 -2.52
N VAL A 70 -12.56 20.81 -2.92
CA VAL A 70 -13.92 20.31 -2.64
C VAL A 70 -14.73 20.04 -3.90
N VAL A 71 -14.16 20.36 -5.07
CA VAL A 71 -14.72 20.14 -6.40
C VAL A 71 -13.61 19.72 -7.36
N ASP A 72 -13.98 19.10 -8.48
CA ASP A 72 -13.08 18.74 -9.56
C ASP A 72 -12.71 19.96 -10.42
N ASN A 73 -11.41 20.19 -10.58
CA ASN A 73 -10.84 21.19 -11.49
C ASN A 73 -10.01 20.57 -12.62
N TYR A 74 -9.89 19.24 -12.63
CA TYR A 74 -8.92 18.52 -13.45
C TYR A 74 -9.55 17.82 -14.66
N SER A 75 -10.86 17.53 -14.64
CA SER A 75 -11.57 17.03 -15.82
C SER A 75 -12.36 18.14 -16.50
N HIS A 76 -12.64 17.98 -17.79
CA HIS A 76 -13.61 18.84 -18.49
C HIS A 76 -15.02 18.23 -18.49
N THR A 77 -15.14 16.91 -18.35
CA THR A 77 -16.42 16.17 -18.31
C THR A 77 -17.15 16.31 -16.98
N PHE A 78 -16.42 16.43 -15.87
CA PHE A 78 -16.96 16.55 -14.50
C PHE A 78 -16.51 17.84 -13.80
N ALA A 79 -16.11 18.86 -14.57
CA ALA A 79 -15.68 20.15 -14.01
C ALA A 79 -16.71 20.72 -13.01
N GLY A 80 -16.25 21.07 -11.81
CA GLY A 80 -17.08 21.60 -10.73
C GLY A 80 -17.88 20.56 -9.92
N GLN A 81 -17.84 19.27 -10.29
CA GLN A 81 -18.50 18.22 -9.52
C GLN A 81 -17.81 17.98 -8.16
N PRO A 82 -18.54 17.60 -7.10
CA PRO A 82 -17.95 17.37 -5.79
C PRO A 82 -16.84 16.32 -5.81
N TRP A 83 -15.65 16.69 -5.33
CA TRP A 83 -14.52 15.78 -5.20
C TRP A 83 -13.62 16.25 -4.07
N ILE A 84 -13.14 15.31 -3.24
CA ILE A 84 -12.21 15.61 -2.15
C ILE A 84 -10.91 14.83 -2.33
N ALA A 85 -9.80 15.48 -1.98
CA ALA A 85 -8.48 14.85 -1.89
C ALA A 85 -8.36 14.06 -0.58
N LYS A 86 -9.08 12.94 -0.45
CA LYS A 86 -9.14 12.14 0.80
C LYS A 86 -7.78 11.61 1.29
N GLU A 87 -6.75 11.69 0.45
CA GLU A 87 -5.38 11.22 0.70
C GLU A 87 -4.36 12.38 0.72
N TRP A 88 -4.84 13.59 1.06
CA TRP A 88 -4.10 14.84 0.91
C TRP A 88 -2.70 14.80 1.54
N LEU A 89 -2.52 14.20 2.73
CA LEU A 89 -1.22 14.19 3.38
C LEU A 89 -0.25 13.28 2.62
N GLY A 90 -0.73 12.12 2.14
CA GLY A 90 0.07 11.24 1.30
C GLY A 90 0.48 11.93 -0.01
N GLN A 91 -0.44 12.66 -0.63
CA GLN A 91 -0.17 13.46 -1.83
C GLN A 91 0.86 14.56 -1.57
N VAL A 92 0.76 15.27 -0.43
CA VAL A 92 1.75 16.27 -0.02
C VAL A 92 3.13 15.63 0.18
N LEU A 93 3.23 14.45 0.81
CA LEU A 93 4.50 13.75 0.97
C LEU A 93 5.12 13.36 -0.39
N LEU A 94 4.29 12.88 -1.33
CA LEU A 94 4.72 12.57 -2.69
C LEU A 94 5.19 13.82 -3.43
N ALA A 95 4.47 14.94 -3.31
CA ALA A 95 4.85 16.21 -3.91
C ALA A 95 6.15 16.77 -3.32
N LEU A 96 6.35 16.73 -2.00
CA LEU A 96 7.60 17.15 -1.37
C LEU A 96 8.78 16.30 -1.86
N ALA A 97 8.60 14.99 -1.94
CA ALA A 97 9.60 14.09 -2.49
C ALA A 97 9.91 14.40 -3.97
N TYR A 98 8.87 14.68 -4.76
CA TYR A 98 9.02 15.11 -6.15
C TYR A 98 9.76 16.46 -6.27
N THR A 99 9.46 17.44 -5.42
CA THR A 99 10.18 18.73 -5.45
C THR A 99 11.65 18.61 -5.04
N ALA A 100 12.00 17.62 -4.21
CA ALA A 100 13.37 17.43 -3.73
C ALA A 100 14.30 16.83 -4.81
N SER A 101 13.83 15.83 -5.56
CA SER A 101 14.65 15.15 -6.57
C SER A 101 13.85 14.48 -7.70
N GLY A 102 12.68 15.01 -8.01
CA GLY A 102 11.78 14.47 -9.04
C GLY A 102 11.29 13.07 -8.70
N TRP A 103 11.10 12.24 -9.72
CA TRP A 103 10.65 10.85 -9.59
C TRP A 103 11.59 9.96 -8.77
N ASN A 104 12.90 10.28 -8.72
CA ASN A 104 13.84 9.61 -7.81
C ASN A 104 13.45 9.82 -6.35
N GLY A 105 13.06 11.03 -5.97
CA GLY A 105 12.62 11.35 -4.62
C GLY A 105 11.38 10.57 -4.22
N VAL A 106 10.41 10.48 -5.14
CA VAL A 106 9.20 9.66 -4.96
C VAL A 106 9.56 8.19 -4.76
N ALA A 107 10.44 7.63 -5.60
CA ALA A 107 10.91 6.25 -5.45
C ALA A 107 11.61 6.01 -4.10
N VAL A 108 12.52 6.91 -3.69
CA VAL A 108 13.22 6.85 -2.39
C VAL A 108 12.22 6.84 -1.24
N LEU A 109 11.21 7.71 -1.28
CA LEU A 109 10.19 7.80 -0.23
C LEU A 109 9.38 6.50 -0.10
N ILE A 110 8.94 5.94 -1.23
CA ILE A 110 8.15 4.69 -1.26
C ILE A 110 9.01 3.50 -0.79
N ILE A 111 10.22 3.36 -1.31
CA ILE A 111 11.16 2.30 -0.91
C ILE A 111 11.48 2.39 0.58
N SER A 112 11.73 3.59 1.10
CA SER A 112 12.01 3.81 2.52
C SER A 112 10.83 3.43 3.41
N THR A 113 9.60 3.72 2.95
CA THR A 113 8.37 3.35 3.66
C THR A 113 8.20 1.83 3.72
N ILE A 114 8.43 1.13 2.61
CA ILE A 114 8.36 -0.34 2.56
C ILE A 114 9.47 -0.96 3.42
N ALA A 115 10.70 -0.45 3.34
CA ALA A 115 11.80 -0.89 4.18
C ALA A 115 11.49 -0.71 5.67
N LEU A 116 10.90 0.43 6.05
CA LEU A 116 10.42 0.68 7.42
C LEU A 116 9.35 -0.34 7.83
N THR A 117 8.39 -0.66 6.97
CA THR A 117 7.39 -1.72 7.22
C THR A 117 8.08 -3.05 7.51
N CYS A 118 9.06 -3.46 6.71
CA CYS A 118 9.76 -4.73 6.89
C CYS A 118 10.58 -4.76 8.19
N VAL A 119 11.21 -3.64 8.57
CA VAL A 119 11.90 -3.49 9.87
C VAL A 119 10.93 -3.63 11.02
N LEU A 120 9.80 -2.91 10.98
CA LEU A 120 8.76 -2.96 12.01
C LEU A 120 8.15 -4.36 12.13
N LEU A 121 7.83 -4.99 11.01
CA LEU A 121 7.31 -6.35 10.99
C LEU A 121 8.31 -7.32 11.61
N SER A 122 9.58 -7.26 11.21
CA SER A 122 10.65 -8.06 11.80
C SER A 122 10.80 -7.80 13.30
N TRP A 123 10.70 -6.53 13.72
CA TRP A 123 10.80 -6.12 15.12
C TRP A 123 9.68 -6.71 15.98
N TYR A 124 8.43 -6.63 15.52
CA TYR A 124 7.28 -7.18 16.24
C TYR A 124 7.24 -8.71 16.20
N LEU A 125 7.58 -9.34 15.08
CA LEU A 125 7.67 -10.79 15.01
C LEU A 125 8.77 -11.32 15.94
N SER A 126 9.91 -10.62 16.01
CA SER A 126 11.04 -11.03 16.85
C SER A 126 10.82 -10.80 18.35
N THR A 127 9.70 -10.22 18.80
CA THR A 127 9.32 -10.29 20.22
C THR A 127 8.89 -11.71 20.63
N TRP A 128 8.43 -12.51 19.66
CA TRP A 128 7.90 -13.86 19.89
C TRP A 128 8.80 -14.92 19.28
N LEU A 129 9.23 -14.70 18.04
CA LEU A 129 10.00 -15.64 17.24
C LEU A 129 11.50 -15.33 17.33
N ARG A 130 12.33 -16.34 17.09
CA ARG A 130 13.77 -16.14 16.93
C ARG A 130 14.05 -15.15 15.79
N PRO A 131 15.05 -14.24 15.90
CA PRO A 131 15.23 -13.14 14.95
C PRO A 131 15.36 -13.58 13.47
N THR A 132 16.00 -14.71 13.20
CA THR A 132 16.15 -15.25 11.83
C THR A 132 14.81 -15.64 11.21
N ALA A 133 13.91 -16.28 11.98
CA ALA A 133 12.57 -16.63 11.52
C ALA A 133 11.72 -15.37 11.30
N ALA A 134 11.80 -14.40 12.21
CA ALA A 134 11.11 -13.13 12.10
C ALA A 134 11.51 -12.36 10.83
N VAL A 135 12.81 -12.24 10.56
CA VAL A 135 13.34 -11.57 9.36
C VAL A 135 12.99 -12.35 8.10
N GLY A 136 13.18 -13.67 8.08
CA GLY A 136 12.82 -14.50 6.93
C GLY A 136 11.34 -14.39 6.57
N LEU A 137 10.46 -14.38 7.58
CA LEU A 137 9.03 -14.20 7.38
C LEU A 137 8.70 -12.79 6.89
N ALA A 138 9.34 -11.75 7.43
CA ALA A 138 9.12 -10.38 6.96
C ALA A 138 9.55 -10.18 5.50
N LEU A 139 10.67 -10.79 5.08
CA LEU A 139 11.13 -10.75 3.68
C LEU A 139 10.21 -11.55 2.75
N LEU A 140 9.73 -12.72 3.19
CA LEU A 140 8.76 -13.52 2.44
C LEU A 140 7.46 -12.73 2.23
N VAL A 141 6.93 -12.14 3.30
CA VAL A 141 5.74 -11.29 3.23
C VAL A 141 5.96 -10.10 2.31
N ALA A 142 7.12 -9.45 2.39
CA ALA A 142 7.47 -8.34 1.52
C ALA A 142 7.50 -8.74 0.03
N ALA A 143 7.89 -9.97 -0.29
CA ALA A 143 7.83 -10.50 -1.66
C ALA A 143 6.38 -10.80 -2.09
N LEU A 144 5.56 -11.38 -1.20
CA LEU A 144 4.17 -11.74 -1.49
C LEU A 144 3.29 -10.53 -1.79
N ILE A 145 3.54 -9.40 -1.14
CA ILE A 145 2.79 -8.14 -1.33
C ILE A 145 3.46 -7.20 -2.35
N ALA A 146 4.54 -7.61 -3.02
CA ALA A 146 5.25 -6.75 -3.97
C ALA A 146 4.40 -6.21 -5.13
N PRO A 147 3.37 -6.91 -5.67
CA PRO A 147 2.56 -6.40 -6.78
C PRO A 147 1.85 -5.06 -6.50
N ILE A 148 1.61 -4.73 -5.23
CA ILE A 148 0.94 -3.49 -4.84
C ILE A 148 1.93 -2.38 -4.43
N TYR A 149 3.24 -2.56 -4.66
CA TYR A 149 4.26 -1.53 -4.43
C TYR A 149 4.23 -0.46 -5.52
N THR A 150 3.20 0.37 -5.51
CA THR A 150 3.07 1.50 -6.43
C THR A 150 3.29 2.83 -5.72
N ALA A 151 3.73 3.86 -6.45
CA ALA A 151 3.90 5.21 -5.91
C ALA A 151 2.54 5.91 -5.71
N ARG A 152 1.78 5.38 -4.76
CA ARG A 152 0.46 5.86 -4.32
C ARG A 152 0.43 6.01 -2.79
N PRO A 153 -0.48 6.84 -2.25
CA PRO A 153 -0.57 7.08 -0.80
C PRO A 153 -0.82 5.84 0.08
N HIS A 154 -1.37 4.74 -0.46
CA HIS A 154 -1.67 3.54 0.35
C HIS A 154 -0.43 2.91 0.98
N ILE A 155 0.75 3.06 0.38
CA ILE A 155 2.01 2.53 0.93
C ILE A 155 2.34 3.13 2.30
N PHE A 156 1.99 4.39 2.53
CA PHE A 156 2.21 5.06 3.83
C PHE A 156 1.42 4.42 4.97
N THR A 157 0.43 3.60 4.66
CA THR A 157 -0.38 2.90 5.66
C THR A 157 0.28 1.62 6.17
N PHE A 158 1.26 1.05 5.45
CA PHE A 158 1.85 -0.24 5.80
C PHE A 158 2.62 -0.23 7.13
N PRO A 159 3.46 0.77 7.46
CA PRO A 159 4.04 0.88 8.79
C PRO A 159 2.98 1.01 9.89
N ILE A 160 1.92 1.79 9.60
CA ILE A 160 0.85 2.09 10.55
C ILE A 160 0.05 0.83 10.88
N ILE A 161 -0.38 0.07 9.88
CA ILE A 161 -1.22 -1.11 10.07
C ILE A 161 -0.47 -2.24 10.82
N VAL A 162 0.85 -2.34 10.64
CA VAL A 162 1.71 -3.25 11.41
C VAL A 162 1.74 -2.83 12.89
N ILE A 163 2.02 -1.56 13.18
CA ILE A 163 2.05 -1.03 14.55
C ILE A 163 0.69 -1.18 15.23
N TRP A 164 -0.38 -0.80 14.53
CA TRP A 164 -1.77 -0.87 14.98
C TRP A 164 -2.16 -2.29 15.37
N THR A 165 -1.99 -3.24 14.45
CA THR A 165 -2.36 -4.65 14.66
C THR A 165 -1.53 -5.29 15.76
N ALA A 166 -0.20 -5.12 15.72
CA ALA A 166 0.69 -5.73 16.71
C ALA A 166 0.41 -5.21 18.13
N THR A 167 0.12 -3.91 18.27
CA THR A 167 -0.14 -3.31 19.58
C THR A 167 -1.49 -3.72 20.14
N LEU A 168 -2.55 -3.74 19.31
CA LEU A 168 -3.89 -4.12 19.75
C LEU A 168 -4.00 -5.59 20.12
N PHE A 169 -3.52 -6.51 19.27
CA PHE A 169 -3.55 -7.94 19.60
C PHE A 169 -2.65 -8.29 20.79
N ARG A 170 -1.55 -7.55 20.99
CA ARG A 170 -0.74 -7.66 22.21
C ARG A 170 -1.53 -7.21 23.44
N ALA A 171 -2.16 -6.03 23.40
CA ALA A 171 -2.96 -5.53 24.51
C ALA A 171 -4.12 -6.47 24.86
N ALA A 172 -4.79 -7.04 23.85
CA ALA A 172 -5.85 -8.02 24.04
C ALA A 172 -5.35 -9.29 24.72
N ARG A 173 -4.21 -9.83 24.26
CA ARG A 173 -3.59 -11.02 24.85
C ARG A 173 -3.11 -10.80 26.28
N ASP A 174 -2.51 -9.64 26.54
CA ASP A 174 -1.94 -9.29 27.85
C ASP A 174 -3.02 -8.72 28.81
N GLU A 175 -4.30 -8.79 28.43
CA GLU A 175 -5.46 -8.30 29.18
C GLU A 175 -5.31 -6.83 29.64
N GLN A 176 -4.79 -6.00 28.74
CA GLN A 176 -4.56 -4.58 28.94
C GLN A 176 -5.49 -3.72 28.07
N ALA A 177 -5.71 -2.48 28.51
CA ALA A 177 -6.47 -1.52 27.73
C ALA A 177 -5.69 -1.11 26.46
N PRO A 178 -6.37 -0.78 25.35
CA PRO A 178 -5.71 -0.27 24.16
C PRO A 178 -4.96 1.03 24.51
N PRO A 179 -3.69 1.18 24.11
CA PRO A 179 -2.98 2.42 24.34
C PRO A 179 -3.61 3.59 23.60
N LEU A 180 -3.97 4.68 24.30
CA LEU A 180 -4.67 5.82 23.69
C LEU A 180 -3.85 6.56 22.62
N TRP A 181 -2.51 6.47 22.65
CA TRP A 181 -1.67 7.06 21.60
C TRP A 181 -1.94 6.45 20.21
N LEU A 182 -2.52 5.24 20.13
CA LEU A 182 -2.98 4.67 18.87
C LEU A 182 -4.03 5.57 18.20
N LEU A 183 -4.86 6.28 18.95
CA LEU A 183 -5.83 7.21 18.36
C LEU A 183 -5.14 8.32 17.55
N ALA A 184 -3.99 8.82 17.98
CA ALA A 184 -3.21 9.77 17.20
C ALA A 184 -2.63 9.13 15.92
N LEU A 185 -2.24 7.85 16.00
CA LEU A 185 -1.80 7.09 14.83
C LEU A 185 -2.95 6.88 13.83
N LEU A 186 -4.18 6.69 14.31
CA LEU A 186 -5.37 6.58 13.48
C LEU A 186 -5.75 7.91 12.83
N VAL A 187 -5.58 9.04 13.54
CA VAL A 187 -5.69 10.39 12.95
C VAL A 187 -4.69 10.57 11.80
N LEU A 188 -3.43 10.18 12.02
CA LEU A 188 -2.41 10.21 10.96
C LEU A 188 -2.83 9.35 9.76
N TRP A 189 -3.31 8.12 9.99
CA TRP A 189 -3.79 7.24 8.94
C TRP A 189 -4.97 7.86 8.16
N ALA A 190 -5.93 8.46 8.85
CA ALA A 190 -7.09 9.09 8.23
C ALA A 190 -6.75 10.28 7.32
N ASN A 191 -5.58 10.90 7.51
CA ASN A 191 -5.07 11.96 6.63
C ASN A 191 -4.19 11.42 5.49
N LEU A 192 -3.64 10.20 5.63
CA LEU A 192 -2.76 9.58 4.63
C LEU A 192 -3.54 8.83 3.55
N HIS A 193 -4.56 8.04 3.91
CA HIS A 193 -5.23 7.16 2.97
C HIS A 193 -6.59 6.67 3.48
N ALA A 194 -7.54 6.42 2.55
CA ALA A 194 -8.93 6.06 2.88
C ALA A 194 -9.11 4.69 3.58
N THR A 195 -8.06 3.86 3.65
CA THR A 195 -8.10 2.55 4.34
C THR A 195 -8.08 2.63 5.86
N PHE A 196 -8.04 3.82 6.46
CA PHE A 196 -8.06 3.97 7.92
C PHE A 196 -9.27 3.29 8.60
N THR A 197 -10.39 3.12 7.88
CA THR A 197 -11.57 2.40 8.36
C THR A 197 -11.30 0.92 8.64
N ILE A 198 -10.30 0.31 7.99
CA ILE A 198 -9.82 -1.05 8.32
C ILE A 198 -9.26 -1.09 9.74
N GLY A 199 -8.73 0.03 10.25
CA GLY A 199 -8.33 0.17 11.66
C GLY A 199 -9.46 -0.14 12.63
N PHE A 200 -10.71 0.22 12.29
CA PHE A 200 -11.89 -0.07 13.11
C PHE A 200 -12.16 -1.58 13.16
N VAL A 201 -12.07 -2.24 12.00
CA VAL A 201 -12.26 -3.69 11.87
C VAL A 201 -11.21 -4.44 12.68
N ILE A 202 -9.94 -4.04 12.57
CA ILE A 202 -8.85 -4.65 13.36
C ILE A 202 -9.07 -4.46 14.86
N ALA A 203 -9.49 -3.25 15.29
CA ALA A 203 -9.79 -2.99 16.69
C ALA A 203 -10.96 -3.82 17.21
N ALA A 204 -12.00 -4.02 16.40
CA ALA A 204 -13.12 -4.90 16.74
C ALA A 204 -12.66 -6.37 16.91
N PHE A 205 -11.83 -6.89 16.01
CA PHE A 205 -11.30 -8.24 16.13
C PHE A 205 -10.35 -8.43 17.32
N ALA A 206 -9.51 -7.45 17.62
CA ALA A 206 -8.66 -7.50 18.81
C ALA A 206 -9.50 -7.41 20.10
N GLY A 207 -10.55 -6.59 20.12
CA GLY A 207 -11.53 -6.53 21.22
C GLY A 207 -12.31 -7.84 21.38
N LEU A 208 -12.63 -8.51 20.28
CA LEU A 208 -13.24 -9.83 20.29
C LEU A 208 -12.30 -10.89 20.87
N ASP A 209 -11.01 -10.88 20.51
CA ASP A 209 -10.01 -11.78 21.10
C ASP A 209 -9.91 -11.59 22.62
N LEU A 210 -9.93 -10.34 23.10
CA LEU A 210 -10.00 -10.04 24.53
C LEU A 210 -11.28 -10.56 25.18
N LEU A 211 -12.44 -10.32 24.55
CA LEU A 211 -13.74 -10.75 25.09
C LEU A 211 -13.79 -12.27 25.28
N VAL A 212 -13.25 -13.01 24.32
CA VAL A 212 -13.17 -14.48 24.38
C VAL A 212 -12.25 -14.96 25.52
N ARG A 213 -11.14 -14.27 25.75
CA ARG A 213 -10.19 -14.58 26.83
C ARG A 213 -10.79 -14.30 28.22
N THR A 214 -11.38 -13.13 28.38
CA THR A 214 -11.88 -12.66 29.68
C THR A 214 -13.28 -13.19 30.02
N ARG A 215 -14.10 -13.57 29.03
CA ARG A 215 -15.49 -14.04 29.22
C ARG A 215 -16.32 -13.13 30.14
N LEU A 216 -16.18 -11.81 29.97
CA LEU A 216 -16.83 -10.77 30.80
C LEU A 216 -16.36 -10.69 32.26
N SER A 217 -15.31 -11.41 32.67
CA SER A 217 -14.80 -11.37 34.04
C SER A 217 -14.23 -10.00 34.46
N ASN A 218 -13.87 -9.15 33.48
CA ASN A 218 -13.33 -7.82 33.70
C ASN A 218 -14.13 -6.74 32.92
N PRO A 219 -15.30 -6.32 33.44
CA PRO A 219 -16.17 -5.38 32.73
C PRO A 219 -15.56 -3.98 32.58
N VAL A 220 -14.69 -3.57 33.50
CA VAL A 220 -13.97 -2.28 33.41
C VAL A 220 -13.03 -2.27 32.21
N LEU A 221 -12.27 -3.35 32.02
CA LEU A 221 -11.38 -3.48 30.87
C LEU A 221 -12.18 -3.53 29.55
N LEU A 222 -13.26 -4.29 29.51
CA LEU A 222 -14.15 -4.33 28.35
C LEU A 222 -14.71 -2.93 28.03
N GLY A 223 -15.13 -2.17 29.04
CA GLY A 223 -15.58 -0.79 28.89
C GLY A 223 -14.51 0.11 28.26
N LYS A 224 -13.23 -0.07 28.61
CA LYS A 224 -12.11 0.67 27.98
C LYS A 224 -11.93 0.30 26.50
N TRP A 225 -12.10 -0.97 26.15
CA TRP A 225 -12.04 -1.42 24.75
C TRP A 225 -13.22 -0.91 23.92
N ILE A 226 -14.43 -0.92 24.48
CA ILE A 226 -15.62 -0.33 23.85
C ILE A 226 -15.41 1.17 23.65
N ALA A 227 -14.97 1.89 24.68
CA ALA A 227 -14.68 3.32 24.59
C ALA A 227 -13.62 3.62 23.52
N PHE A 228 -12.53 2.83 23.46
CA PHE A 228 -11.53 2.95 22.41
C PHE A 228 -12.12 2.73 21.01
N GLY A 229 -12.95 1.70 20.84
CA GLY A 229 -13.63 1.40 19.57
C GLY A 229 -14.56 2.52 19.13
N LEU A 230 -15.30 3.13 20.07
CA LEU A 230 -16.17 4.28 19.81
C LEU A 230 -15.39 5.57 19.51
N LEU A 231 -14.21 5.75 20.12
CA LEU A 231 -13.34 6.88 19.84
C LEU A 231 -12.68 6.80 18.45
N CYS A 232 -12.47 5.61 17.90
CA CYS A 232 -11.87 5.44 16.57
C CYS A 232 -12.56 6.24 15.46
N PRO A 233 -13.88 6.09 15.20
CA PRO A 233 -14.56 6.89 14.18
C PRO A 233 -14.59 8.38 14.53
N VAL A 234 -14.64 8.75 15.82
CA VAL A 234 -14.65 10.15 16.27
C VAL A 234 -13.33 10.84 15.93
N VAL A 235 -12.18 10.23 16.25
CA VAL A 235 -10.88 10.84 15.96
C VAL A 235 -10.56 10.84 14.47
N SER A 236 -11.10 9.89 13.70
CA SER A 236 -10.98 9.90 12.24
C SER A 236 -11.62 11.12 11.57
N LEU A 237 -12.50 11.87 12.27
CA LEU A 237 -13.04 13.14 11.79
C LEU A 237 -12.01 14.28 11.82
N ILE A 238 -10.85 14.09 12.46
CA ILE A 238 -9.75 15.06 12.51
C ILE A 238 -8.98 15.02 11.18
N ASN A 239 -9.63 15.53 10.14
CA ASN A 239 -9.09 15.73 8.80
C ASN A 239 -9.85 16.91 8.14
N PRO A 240 -9.33 17.53 7.06
CA PRO A 240 -9.94 18.69 6.42
C PRO A 240 -11.36 18.47 5.87
N TYR A 241 -11.77 17.21 5.68
CA TYR A 241 -13.02 16.81 5.06
C TYR A 241 -14.04 16.19 6.04
N GLY A 242 -13.66 16.01 7.31
CA GLY A 242 -14.52 15.46 8.36
C GLY A 242 -15.15 14.13 7.96
N ILE A 243 -16.48 14.06 8.01
CA ILE A 243 -17.26 12.85 7.72
C ILE A 243 -17.17 12.40 6.26
N LYS A 244 -16.89 13.31 5.32
CA LYS A 244 -16.81 12.97 3.89
C LYS A 244 -15.71 11.95 3.60
N ALA A 245 -14.61 11.99 4.34
CA ALA A 245 -13.53 11.01 4.22
C ALA A 245 -13.98 9.58 4.58
N ILE A 246 -14.85 9.44 5.58
CA ILE A 246 -15.45 8.15 5.95
C ILE A 246 -16.45 7.69 4.88
N LEU A 247 -17.33 8.60 4.43
CA LEU A 247 -18.34 8.30 3.42
C LEU A 247 -17.71 7.87 2.09
N ALA A 248 -16.60 8.50 1.69
CA ALA A 248 -15.87 8.13 0.47
C ALA A 248 -15.41 6.66 0.47
N THR A 249 -15.11 6.07 1.64
CA THR A 249 -14.79 4.64 1.72
C THR A 249 -16.01 3.75 1.46
N PHE A 250 -17.19 4.18 1.92
CA PHE A 250 -18.43 3.44 1.68
C PHE A 250 -18.93 3.58 0.24
N THR A 251 -18.72 4.74 -0.41
CA THR A 251 -19.04 4.93 -1.84
C THR A 251 -18.28 3.94 -2.72
N VAL A 252 -17.01 3.67 -2.41
CA VAL A 252 -16.22 2.67 -3.15
C VAL A 252 -16.71 1.25 -2.87
N ALA A 253 -17.02 0.94 -1.61
CA ALA A 253 -17.47 -0.40 -1.22
C ALA A 253 -18.87 -0.76 -1.76
N TYR A 254 -19.73 0.23 -2.01
CA TYR A 254 -21.12 0.02 -2.39
C TYR A 254 -21.52 0.90 -3.59
N GLY A 255 -21.80 0.26 -4.73
CA GLY A 255 -22.45 0.93 -5.87
C GLY A 255 -21.52 1.74 -6.78
N ASN A 256 -20.20 1.54 -6.69
CA ASN A 256 -19.25 2.14 -7.61
C ASN A 256 -19.15 1.31 -8.90
N GLU A 257 -19.66 1.85 -10.00
CA GLU A 257 -19.69 1.20 -11.32
C GLU A 257 -18.30 1.04 -11.96
N ALA A 258 -17.28 1.75 -11.48
CA ALA A 258 -15.92 1.62 -11.97
C ALA A 258 -15.20 0.39 -11.39
N VAL A 259 -15.60 -0.08 -10.20
CA VAL A 259 -14.93 -1.18 -9.49
C VAL A 259 -14.78 -2.44 -10.36
N PRO A 260 -15.81 -2.92 -11.09
CA PRO A 260 -15.69 -4.09 -11.96
C PRO A 260 -14.81 -3.87 -13.20
N LEU A 261 -14.43 -2.63 -13.50
CA LEU A 261 -13.62 -2.26 -14.68
C LEU A 261 -12.14 -2.04 -14.32
N ILE A 262 -11.79 -2.13 -13.03
CA ILE A 262 -10.45 -1.84 -12.52
C ILE A 262 -9.81 -3.13 -12.01
N ILE A 263 -8.74 -3.55 -12.70
CA ILE A 263 -8.03 -4.83 -12.48
C ILE A 263 -7.63 -5.06 -11.00
N GLU A 264 -7.23 -4.02 -10.26
CA GLU A 264 -6.83 -4.18 -8.84
C GLU A 264 -8.00 -4.57 -7.90
N TRP A 265 -9.24 -4.45 -8.36
CA TRP A 265 -10.44 -4.87 -7.66
C TRP A 265 -10.94 -6.25 -8.09
N ASP A 266 -10.26 -6.90 -9.04
CA ASP A 266 -10.64 -8.24 -9.46
C ASP A 266 -10.50 -9.24 -8.30
N PRO A 267 -11.29 -10.33 -8.33
CA PRO A 267 -11.07 -11.48 -7.48
C PRO A 267 -9.68 -12.08 -7.68
N PHE A 268 -9.22 -12.84 -6.69
CA PHE A 268 -7.98 -13.61 -6.82
C PHE A 268 -8.06 -14.62 -7.97
N ASP A 269 -7.04 -14.59 -8.83
CA ASP A 269 -6.82 -15.55 -9.91
C ASP A 269 -5.47 -16.26 -9.72
N ALA A 270 -5.52 -17.58 -9.58
CA ALA A 270 -4.35 -18.43 -9.39
C ALA A 270 -3.39 -18.42 -10.60
N SER A 271 -3.90 -18.22 -11.82
CA SER A 271 -3.10 -18.23 -13.03
C SER A 271 -2.13 -17.04 -13.09
N ASP A 272 -2.60 -15.86 -12.67
CA ASP A 272 -1.82 -14.63 -12.61
C ASP A 272 -1.04 -14.49 -11.30
N GLN A 273 -1.55 -15.03 -10.18
CA GLN A 273 -0.99 -14.83 -8.83
C GLN A 273 -0.37 -16.10 -8.24
N ARG A 274 0.39 -16.84 -9.06
CA ARG A 274 1.03 -18.12 -8.68
C ARG A 274 1.85 -18.05 -7.39
N LEU A 275 2.64 -16.98 -7.18
CA LEU A 275 3.46 -16.85 -5.97
C LEU A 275 2.59 -16.76 -4.71
N GLN A 276 1.52 -15.99 -4.77
CA GLN A 276 0.57 -15.80 -3.68
C GLN A 276 -0.25 -17.07 -3.46
N GLU A 277 -0.65 -17.76 -4.53
CA GLU A 277 -1.30 -19.07 -4.46
C GLU A 277 -0.46 -20.05 -3.65
N VAL A 278 0.81 -20.23 -4.02
CA VAL A 278 1.76 -21.07 -3.29
C VAL A 278 1.88 -20.61 -1.82
N GLY A 279 1.92 -19.31 -1.58
CA GLY A 279 1.92 -18.75 -0.23
C GLY A 279 0.70 -19.16 0.62
N ILE A 280 -0.51 -19.06 0.04
CA ILE A 280 -1.76 -19.49 0.69
C ILE A 280 -1.74 -21.01 0.94
N LEU A 281 -1.39 -21.80 -0.08
CA LEU A 281 -1.38 -23.26 0.02
C LEU A 281 -0.37 -23.75 1.06
N LEU A 282 0.83 -23.18 1.11
CA LEU A 282 1.83 -23.50 2.13
C LEU A 282 1.36 -23.08 3.53
N PHE A 283 0.70 -21.93 3.65
CA PHE A 283 0.10 -21.49 4.92
C PHE A 283 -0.98 -22.46 5.40
N LEU A 284 -1.90 -22.87 4.52
CA LEU A 284 -2.97 -23.83 4.85
C LEU A 284 -2.40 -25.21 5.18
N PHE A 285 -1.45 -25.71 4.38
CA PHE A 285 -0.74 -26.96 4.65
C PHE A 285 -0.06 -26.92 6.02
N ALA A 286 0.64 -25.82 6.34
CA ALA A 286 1.28 -25.64 7.64
C ALA A 286 0.25 -25.63 8.78
N LEU A 287 -0.89 -24.95 8.65
CA LEU A 287 -1.95 -24.97 9.66
C LEU A 287 -2.50 -26.39 9.89
N LEU A 288 -2.74 -27.15 8.82
CA LEU A 288 -3.31 -28.51 8.90
C LEU A 288 -2.33 -29.52 9.52
N VAL A 289 -1.04 -29.43 9.18
CA VAL A 289 -0.01 -30.41 9.60
C VAL A 289 0.58 -30.08 10.96
N SER A 290 0.74 -28.78 11.28
CA SER A 290 1.41 -28.36 12.51
C SER A 290 0.62 -28.74 13.76
N ARG A 291 -0.72 -28.82 13.69
CA ARG A 291 -1.64 -28.91 14.85
C ARG A 291 -1.65 -27.63 15.71
N LEU A 292 -1.30 -26.48 15.12
CA LEU A 292 -1.35 -25.17 15.77
C LEU A 292 -2.78 -24.88 16.26
N ARG A 293 -2.94 -24.68 17.57
CA ARG A 293 -4.21 -24.27 18.17
C ARG A 293 -4.32 -22.75 18.12
N VAL A 294 -5.33 -22.26 17.42
CA VAL A 294 -5.65 -20.83 17.30
C VAL A 294 -7.03 -20.59 17.93
N GLY A 295 -7.16 -19.54 18.73
CA GLY A 295 -8.45 -19.14 19.29
C GLY A 295 -9.43 -18.76 18.17
N TRP A 296 -10.71 -19.08 18.32
CA TRP A 296 -11.71 -18.89 17.26
C TRP A 296 -11.85 -17.43 16.80
N ALA A 297 -11.65 -16.45 17.69
CA ALA A 297 -11.67 -15.03 17.32
C ALA A 297 -10.55 -14.65 16.33
N LYS A 298 -9.34 -15.18 16.57
CA LYS A 298 -8.21 -15.02 15.64
C LYS A 298 -8.43 -15.81 14.35
N ALA A 299 -9.00 -17.01 14.43
CA ALA A 299 -9.36 -17.77 13.24
C ALA A 299 -10.36 -17.00 12.36
N LEU A 300 -11.36 -16.35 12.97
CA LEU A 300 -12.31 -15.49 12.26
C LEU A 300 -11.61 -14.29 11.62
N PHE A 301 -10.66 -13.65 12.30
CA PHE A 301 -9.83 -12.58 11.73
C PHE A 301 -9.06 -13.06 10.50
N ILE A 302 -8.42 -14.23 10.58
CA ILE A 302 -7.65 -14.83 9.47
C ILE A 302 -8.55 -15.13 8.28
N ILE A 303 -9.72 -15.74 8.52
CA ILE A 303 -10.70 -16.03 7.47
C ILE A 303 -11.22 -14.73 6.84
N CYS A 304 -11.51 -13.70 7.64
CA CYS A 304 -11.95 -12.41 7.15
C CYS A 304 -10.87 -11.73 6.30
N ALA A 305 -9.62 -11.69 6.76
CA ALA A 305 -8.50 -11.12 6.01
C ALA A 305 -8.25 -11.88 4.69
N LEU A 306 -8.35 -13.22 4.71
CA LEU A 306 -8.24 -14.04 3.50
C LEU A 306 -9.41 -13.77 2.56
N HIS A 307 -10.64 -13.72 3.06
CA HIS A 307 -11.82 -13.43 2.24
C HIS A 307 -11.70 -12.08 1.53
N VAL A 308 -11.35 -11.02 2.27
CA VAL A 308 -11.19 -9.67 1.67
C VAL A 308 -10.10 -9.66 0.59
N TYR A 309 -9.00 -10.39 0.79
CA TYR A 309 -7.98 -10.56 -0.24
C TYR A 309 -8.51 -11.34 -1.46
N LEU A 310 -9.16 -12.49 -1.24
CA LEU A 310 -9.69 -13.31 -2.35
C LEU A 310 -10.78 -12.59 -3.15
N THR A 311 -11.55 -11.71 -2.50
CA THR A 311 -12.55 -10.87 -3.16
C THR A 311 -11.90 -9.74 -3.96
N HIS A 312 -10.81 -9.15 -3.45
CA HIS A 312 -10.16 -8.00 -4.07
C HIS A 312 -8.64 -8.04 -3.84
N VAL A 313 -7.89 -8.27 -4.92
CA VAL A 313 -6.43 -8.49 -4.86
C VAL A 313 -5.65 -7.33 -4.25
N ARG A 314 -6.13 -6.07 -4.39
CA ARG A 314 -5.55 -4.89 -3.74
C ARG A 314 -5.41 -5.01 -2.23
N PHE A 315 -6.20 -5.85 -1.55
CA PHE A 315 -6.15 -6.05 -0.10
C PHE A 315 -5.28 -7.22 0.34
N MET A 316 -4.45 -7.80 -0.54
CA MET A 316 -3.53 -8.90 -0.20
C MET A 316 -2.65 -8.63 1.03
N TYR A 317 -2.28 -7.36 1.24
CA TYR A 317 -1.47 -6.96 2.38
C TYR A 317 -2.16 -7.16 3.73
N LEU A 318 -3.50 -7.15 3.79
CA LEU A 318 -4.24 -7.44 5.02
C LEU A 318 -3.99 -8.88 5.47
N PHE A 319 -4.00 -9.83 4.54
CA PHE A 319 -3.71 -11.21 4.86
C PHE A 319 -2.22 -11.41 5.17
N PHE A 320 -1.34 -11.05 4.23
CA PHE A 320 0.09 -11.39 4.33
C PHE A 320 0.83 -10.60 5.43
N LEU A 321 0.50 -9.31 5.69
CA LEU A 321 1.15 -8.57 6.78
C LEU A 321 0.59 -8.94 8.15
N LEU A 322 -0.73 -9.08 8.28
CA LEU A 322 -1.38 -9.07 9.60
C LEU A 322 -1.47 -10.47 10.21
N VAL A 323 -1.69 -11.51 9.40
CA VAL A 323 -1.81 -12.89 9.91
C VAL A 323 -0.56 -13.36 10.64
N PRO A 324 0.68 -13.14 10.13
CA PRO A 324 1.90 -13.44 10.86
C PRO A 324 1.97 -12.78 12.24
N ILE A 325 1.55 -11.51 12.34
CA ILE A 325 1.55 -10.75 13.61
C ILE A 325 0.59 -11.39 14.60
N VAL A 326 -0.62 -11.73 14.16
CA VAL A 326 -1.68 -12.29 15.01
C VAL A 326 -1.33 -13.69 15.52
N LEU A 327 -0.59 -14.48 14.74
CA LEU A 327 -0.21 -15.86 15.05
C LEU A 327 1.15 -16.00 15.76
N ALA A 328 2.01 -14.98 15.74
CA ALA A 328 3.40 -15.08 16.21
C ALA A 328 3.51 -15.59 17.65
N ALA A 329 2.62 -15.15 18.54
CA ALA A 329 2.63 -15.56 19.95
C ALA A 329 2.20 -17.03 20.12
N GLU A 330 1.13 -17.46 19.46
CA GLU A 330 0.65 -18.84 19.47
C GLU A 330 1.70 -19.80 18.92
N ILE A 331 2.37 -19.42 17.83
CA ILE A 331 3.48 -20.18 17.24
C ILE A 331 4.63 -20.31 18.24
N ALA A 332 5.05 -19.20 18.87
CA ALA A 332 6.13 -19.22 19.83
C ALA A 332 5.83 -20.07 21.08
N GLN A 333 4.58 -20.08 21.55
CA GLN A 333 4.16 -20.87 22.71
C GLN A 333 4.07 -22.37 22.40
N GLN A 334 3.60 -22.75 21.21
CA GLN A 334 3.36 -24.14 20.84
C GLN A 334 4.56 -24.81 20.17
N TYR A 335 5.46 -24.03 19.56
CA TYR A 335 6.71 -24.50 18.96
C TYR A 335 7.91 -23.76 19.57
N PRO A 336 8.36 -24.16 20.78
CA PRO A 336 9.46 -23.49 21.47
C PRO A 336 10.73 -23.35 20.63
N ALA A 337 11.00 -24.27 19.71
CA ALA A 337 12.14 -24.20 18.78
C ALA A 337 12.16 -22.94 17.90
N LEU A 338 11.00 -22.33 17.64
CA LEU A 338 10.88 -21.08 16.88
C LEU A 338 10.85 -19.85 17.78
N SER A 339 10.77 -20.01 19.11
CA SER A 339 10.54 -18.93 20.05
C SER A 339 11.82 -18.14 20.38
N LEU A 340 11.66 -16.85 20.66
CA LEU A 340 12.72 -15.99 21.20
C LEU A 340 13.22 -16.53 22.56
N ALA A 341 12.34 -17.03 23.41
CA ALA A 341 12.67 -17.52 24.74
C ALA A 341 13.67 -18.69 24.69
N LYS A 342 13.40 -19.69 23.84
CA LYS A 342 14.31 -20.84 23.63
C LYS A 342 15.63 -20.40 23.00
N TRP A 343 15.57 -19.47 22.04
CA TRP A 343 16.76 -18.93 21.40
C TRP A 343 17.68 -18.19 22.40
N VAL A 344 17.11 -17.40 23.32
CA VAL A 344 17.87 -16.75 24.42
C VAL A 344 18.45 -17.80 25.38
N SER A 345 17.71 -18.86 25.70
CA SER A 345 18.18 -19.88 26.65
C SER A 345 19.31 -20.74 26.10
N ASP A 346 19.32 -21.02 24.79
CA ASP A 346 20.24 -21.99 24.17
C ASP A 346 21.67 -21.47 23.95
N ARG A 347 22.01 -20.25 24.40
CA ARG A 347 23.35 -19.64 24.24
C ARG A 347 23.95 -19.89 22.84
N ARG A 348 23.29 -19.26 21.85
CA ARG A 348 23.63 -19.16 20.43
C ARG A 348 23.49 -20.44 19.61
N ASP A 349 22.48 -20.43 18.75
CA ASP A 349 22.34 -21.34 17.61
C ASP A 349 23.54 -21.16 16.64
N GLY A 350 23.90 -22.17 15.84
CA GLY A 350 25.10 -22.13 14.97
C GLY A 350 25.12 -20.94 14.01
N LEU A 351 23.94 -20.53 13.53
CA LEU A 351 23.72 -19.32 12.75
C LEU A 351 24.10 -18.04 13.52
N GLU A 352 23.77 -17.94 14.80
CA GLU A 352 24.05 -16.73 15.57
C GLU A 352 25.55 -16.56 15.87
N ARG A 353 26.28 -17.66 16.06
CA ARG A 353 27.76 -17.63 16.08
C ARG A 353 28.29 -17.14 14.73
N PHE A 354 27.77 -17.68 13.63
CA PHE A 354 28.14 -17.27 12.27
C PHE A 354 27.92 -15.76 12.04
N PHE A 355 26.78 -15.19 12.47
CA PHE A 355 26.47 -13.77 12.34
C PHE A 355 27.30 -12.90 13.29
N ALA A 356 27.48 -13.32 14.55
CA ALA A 356 28.28 -12.58 15.54
C ALA A 356 29.77 -12.53 15.15
N GLU A 357 30.35 -13.65 14.68
CA GLU A 357 31.75 -13.72 14.20
C GLU A 357 31.98 -12.92 12.92
N ARG A 358 30.92 -12.64 12.17
CA ARG A 358 30.95 -11.85 10.92
C ARG A 358 30.32 -10.47 11.06
N PHE A 359 30.08 -10.00 12.29
CA PHE A 359 29.36 -8.75 12.58
C PHE A 359 29.81 -7.59 11.67
N TYR A 360 31.09 -7.25 11.70
CA TYR A 360 31.63 -6.12 10.94
C TYR A 360 31.53 -6.32 9.43
N ARG A 361 31.64 -7.57 8.96
CA ARG A 361 31.47 -7.92 7.54
C ARG A 361 30.02 -7.76 7.11
N ILE A 362 29.06 -8.19 7.93
CA ILE A 362 27.63 -8.05 7.64
C ILE A 362 27.20 -6.59 7.68
N CYS A 363 27.66 -5.81 8.66
CA CYS A 363 27.46 -4.36 8.69
C CYS A 363 28.13 -3.67 7.50
N GLY A 364 29.32 -4.12 7.11
CA GLY A 364 30.00 -3.66 5.90
C GLY A 364 29.20 -3.94 4.63
N VAL A 365 28.70 -5.16 4.45
CA VAL A 365 27.83 -5.55 3.33
C VAL A 365 26.54 -4.72 3.33
N ALA A 366 25.89 -4.57 4.48
CA ALA A 366 24.69 -3.74 4.62
C ALA A 366 24.96 -2.26 4.26
N GLY A 367 26.11 -1.72 4.69
CA GLY A 367 26.58 -0.40 4.30
C GLY A 367 26.81 -0.28 2.79
N VAL A 368 27.47 -1.28 2.18
CA VAL A 368 27.67 -1.35 0.72
C VAL A 368 26.33 -1.41 -0.01
N LEU A 369 25.39 -2.26 0.42
CA LEU A 369 24.05 -2.35 -0.18
C LEU A 369 23.30 -1.01 -0.09
N LEU A 370 23.40 -0.31 1.04
CA LEU A 370 22.78 1.01 1.21
C LEU A 370 23.44 2.06 0.30
N VAL A 371 24.77 2.05 0.18
CA VAL A 371 25.50 2.92 -0.74
C VAL A 371 25.12 2.62 -2.19
N MET A 372 25.02 1.35 -2.57
CA MET A 372 24.60 0.92 -3.91
C MET A 372 23.16 1.34 -4.21
N ALA A 373 22.23 1.14 -3.27
CA ALA A 373 20.85 1.60 -3.39
C ALA A 373 20.79 3.12 -3.57
N THR A 374 21.54 3.86 -2.75
CA THR A 374 21.64 5.32 -2.86
C THR A 374 22.21 5.72 -4.21
N ALA A 375 23.30 5.09 -4.66
CA ALA A 375 23.93 5.36 -5.96
C ALA A 375 22.98 5.06 -7.13
N MET A 376 22.19 3.99 -7.07
CA MET A 376 21.16 3.68 -8.07
C MET A 376 20.09 4.77 -8.15
N LEU A 377 19.60 5.25 -7.00
CA LEU A 377 18.53 6.26 -6.92
C LEU A 377 19.03 7.70 -7.13
N THR A 378 20.34 7.94 -7.01
CA THR A 378 20.98 9.25 -7.24
C THR A 378 21.83 9.29 -8.51
N SER A 379 21.80 8.21 -9.30
CA SER A 379 22.50 8.09 -10.58
C SER A 379 22.05 9.17 -11.57
N ALA A 380 22.94 9.50 -12.52
CA ALA A 380 22.64 10.42 -13.62
C ALA A 380 21.53 9.92 -14.56
N TYR A 381 21.13 8.65 -14.45
CA TYR A 381 19.97 8.10 -15.14
C TYR A 381 18.73 8.24 -14.23
N PRO A 382 17.84 9.21 -14.47
CA PRO A 382 16.68 9.42 -13.62
C PRO A 382 15.73 8.21 -13.74
N VAL A 383 15.32 7.68 -12.60
CA VAL A 383 14.18 6.77 -12.52
C VAL A 383 12.96 7.61 -12.87
N ALA A 384 12.25 7.23 -13.92
CA ALA A 384 11.05 7.91 -14.38
C ALA A 384 9.94 6.89 -14.69
N PRO A 385 8.67 7.27 -14.58
CA PRO A 385 7.57 6.48 -15.14
C PRO A 385 7.82 6.19 -16.63
N SER A 386 7.33 5.05 -17.13
CA SER A 386 7.59 4.66 -18.53
C SER A 386 6.75 5.47 -19.52
N GLN A 387 7.08 5.37 -20.81
CA GLN A 387 6.23 5.90 -21.89
C GLN A 387 4.78 5.41 -21.81
N LYS A 388 4.57 4.15 -21.36
CA LYS A 388 3.25 3.53 -21.26
C LYS A 388 2.27 4.34 -20.40
N THR A 389 2.74 4.99 -19.34
CA THR A 389 1.89 5.83 -18.47
C THR A 389 2.11 7.31 -18.64
N SER A 390 3.31 7.74 -19.04
CA SER A 390 3.63 9.15 -19.21
C SER A 390 3.09 9.74 -20.51
N ALA A 391 2.92 8.93 -21.56
CA ALA A 391 2.64 9.40 -22.92
C ALA A 391 3.60 10.53 -23.37
N ARG A 392 4.85 10.51 -22.91
CA ARG A 392 5.76 11.66 -22.99
C ARG A 392 5.94 12.15 -24.42
N ASP A 393 6.12 11.24 -25.38
CA ASP A 393 6.39 11.63 -26.77
C ASP A 393 5.12 12.11 -27.48
N ALA A 394 3.96 11.52 -27.16
CA ALA A 394 2.65 11.99 -27.59
C ALA A 394 2.33 13.38 -27.04
N LEU A 395 2.62 13.65 -25.76
CA LEU A 395 2.44 14.98 -25.16
C LEU A 395 3.41 16.01 -25.74
N ALA A 396 4.65 15.62 -26.05
CA ALA A 396 5.58 16.47 -26.78
C ALA A 396 5.10 16.76 -28.21
N PHE A 397 4.34 15.87 -28.84
CA PHE A 397 3.66 16.14 -30.11
C PHE A 397 2.52 17.15 -29.95
N VAL A 398 1.66 16.97 -28.93
CA VAL A 398 0.55 17.88 -28.56
C VAL A 398 1.07 19.31 -28.37
N GLU A 399 2.16 19.47 -27.62
CA GLU A 399 2.78 20.77 -27.35
C GLU A 399 3.33 21.41 -28.65
N ARG A 400 4.08 20.65 -29.45
CA ARG A 400 4.70 21.14 -30.69
C ARG A 400 3.69 21.56 -31.76
N HIS A 401 2.53 20.90 -31.82
CA HIS A 401 1.47 21.20 -32.79
C HIS A 401 0.36 22.08 -32.21
N HIS A 402 0.52 22.57 -30.97
CA HIS A 402 -0.44 23.41 -30.27
C HIS A 402 -1.87 22.83 -30.28
N LEU A 403 -1.99 21.51 -30.13
CA LEU A 403 -3.30 20.87 -29.99
C LEU A 403 -3.97 21.39 -28.72
N SER A 404 -5.21 21.85 -28.86
CA SER A 404 -5.97 22.51 -27.80
C SER A 404 -7.44 22.10 -27.86
N GLY A 405 -8.17 22.43 -26.79
CA GLY A 405 -9.56 22.02 -26.64
C GLY A 405 -9.72 20.71 -25.86
N ASN A 406 -10.91 20.13 -25.91
CA ASN A 406 -11.26 18.97 -25.08
C ASN A 406 -10.69 17.68 -25.67
N VAL A 407 -9.92 16.96 -24.86
CA VAL A 407 -9.37 15.66 -25.23
C VAL A 407 -10.34 14.54 -24.86
N LEU A 408 -10.45 13.50 -25.70
CA LEU A 408 -10.91 12.18 -25.27
C LEU A 408 -9.68 11.30 -25.05
N ASN A 409 -9.43 10.88 -23.81
CA ASN A 409 -8.23 10.12 -23.47
C ASN A 409 -8.56 8.70 -22.99
N SER A 410 -7.68 7.72 -23.27
CA SER A 410 -7.74 6.43 -22.58
C SER A 410 -7.50 6.62 -21.08
N TYR A 411 -8.12 5.77 -20.27
CA TYR A 411 -8.15 5.84 -18.80
C TYR A 411 -6.76 6.05 -18.17
N ASN A 412 -5.78 5.24 -18.59
CA ASN A 412 -4.43 5.23 -18.01
C ASN A 412 -3.58 6.48 -18.33
N PHE A 413 -4.00 7.32 -19.27
CA PHE A 413 -3.33 8.60 -19.53
C PHE A 413 -3.84 9.76 -18.68
N GLY A 414 -4.98 9.59 -18.01
CA GLY A 414 -5.62 10.66 -17.24
C GLY A 414 -4.67 11.28 -16.21
N GLY A 415 -3.90 10.45 -15.48
CA GLY A 415 -2.93 10.94 -14.52
C GLY A 415 -1.86 11.85 -15.12
N SER A 416 -1.27 11.45 -16.25
CA SER A 416 -0.25 12.24 -16.94
C SER A 416 -0.81 13.54 -17.51
N LEU A 417 -2.00 13.51 -18.09
CA LEU A 417 -2.68 14.71 -18.60
C LEU A 417 -2.90 15.73 -17.48
N ILE A 418 -3.40 15.28 -16.32
CA ILE A 418 -3.57 16.13 -15.12
C ILE A 418 -2.25 16.77 -14.71
N PHE A 419 -1.17 15.98 -14.68
CA PHE A 419 0.16 16.48 -14.32
C PHE A 419 0.64 17.60 -15.26
N HIS A 420 0.37 17.47 -16.56
CA HIS A 420 0.74 18.45 -17.59
C HIS A 420 -0.30 19.57 -17.77
N GLY A 421 -1.33 19.64 -16.92
CA GLY A 421 -2.33 20.72 -16.95
C GLY A 421 -3.37 20.60 -18.07
N ILE A 422 -3.50 19.42 -18.68
CA ILE A 422 -4.52 19.13 -19.69
C ILE A 422 -5.73 18.53 -18.97
N LYS A 423 -6.92 19.11 -19.18
CA LYS A 423 -8.14 18.60 -18.57
C LYS A 423 -8.56 17.28 -19.20
N THR A 424 -8.94 16.31 -18.36
CA THR A 424 -9.24 14.93 -18.79
C THR A 424 -10.70 14.73 -19.19
N PHE A 425 -10.94 13.74 -20.06
CA PHE A 425 -12.25 13.14 -20.29
C PHE A 425 -12.60 12.14 -19.18
N ILE A 426 -11.62 11.32 -18.80
CA ILE A 426 -11.71 10.27 -17.80
C ILE A 426 -10.33 10.08 -17.15
N ASP A 427 -10.28 9.73 -15.86
CA ASP A 427 -9.04 9.44 -15.13
C ASP A 427 -9.28 8.59 -13.88
N GLY A 428 -8.21 8.27 -13.14
CA GLY A 428 -8.21 7.35 -12.00
C GLY A 428 -8.99 7.76 -10.75
N ARG A 429 -9.65 8.93 -10.73
CA ARG A 429 -10.44 9.41 -9.58
C ARG A 429 -11.87 8.86 -9.57
N THR A 430 -12.05 7.67 -10.14
CA THR A 430 -13.32 6.92 -10.27
C THR A 430 -13.90 6.46 -8.95
N ASP A 431 -13.13 6.54 -7.86
CA ASP A 431 -13.60 6.30 -6.51
C ASP A 431 -14.67 7.31 -6.06
N GLN A 432 -14.72 8.48 -6.70
CA GLN A 432 -15.63 9.59 -6.38
C GLN A 432 -16.24 10.28 -7.62
N LEU A 433 -15.58 10.23 -8.78
CA LEU A 433 -15.99 10.87 -10.03
C LEU A 433 -16.32 9.83 -11.11
N PHE A 434 -16.81 10.31 -12.25
CA PHE A 434 -17.13 9.48 -13.42
C PHE A 434 -18.21 8.42 -13.15
N LEU A 435 -19.07 8.65 -12.16
CA LEU A 435 -20.18 7.76 -11.77
C LEU A 435 -21.47 8.09 -12.54
N ASN A 436 -22.57 7.39 -12.18
CA ASN A 436 -23.93 7.57 -12.70
C ASN A 436 -24.10 7.20 -14.18
N GLY A 437 -23.52 6.06 -14.57
CA GLY A 437 -23.60 5.49 -15.92
C GLY A 437 -22.48 5.95 -16.84
N PHE A 438 -21.62 6.89 -16.43
CA PHE A 438 -20.56 7.41 -17.30
C PHE A 438 -19.52 6.34 -17.62
N MET A 439 -19.02 5.59 -16.63
CA MET A 439 -18.04 4.51 -16.89
C MET A 439 -18.63 3.44 -17.81
N LYS A 440 -19.91 3.13 -17.59
CA LYS A 440 -20.61 2.13 -18.39
C LYS A 440 -20.74 2.61 -19.84
N THR A 441 -21.16 3.85 -20.05
CA THR A 441 -21.27 4.43 -21.40
C THR A 441 -19.90 4.54 -22.07
N ASP A 442 -18.83 4.89 -21.36
CA ASP A 442 -17.47 4.90 -21.93
C ASP A 442 -17.04 3.50 -22.35
N ALA A 443 -17.27 2.48 -21.52
CA ALA A 443 -16.98 1.08 -21.86
C ALA A 443 -17.76 0.62 -23.11
N GLU A 444 -19.06 0.96 -23.21
CA GLU A 444 -19.92 0.67 -24.37
C GLU A 444 -19.37 1.26 -25.68
N THR A 445 -18.62 2.37 -25.64
CA THR A 445 -18.01 2.94 -26.85
C THR A 445 -16.98 2.02 -27.50
N GLY A 446 -16.36 1.12 -26.73
CA GLY A 446 -15.37 0.16 -27.21
C GLY A 446 -15.94 -1.20 -27.62
N GLU A 447 -17.25 -1.42 -27.48
CA GLU A 447 -17.92 -2.68 -27.79
C GLU A 447 -18.37 -2.79 -29.26
N SER A 448 -18.77 -4.00 -29.67
CA SER A 448 -19.35 -4.25 -30.99
C SER A 448 -20.67 -3.49 -31.14
N GLY A 449 -20.69 -2.46 -31.99
CA GLY A 449 -21.82 -1.53 -32.13
C GLY A 449 -21.70 -0.25 -31.30
N GLY A 450 -20.56 -0.03 -30.63
CA GLY A 450 -20.29 1.17 -29.82
C GLY A 450 -20.09 2.46 -30.62
N LYS A 451 -19.92 2.39 -31.94
CA LYS A 451 -19.67 3.56 -32.80
C LYS A 451 -20.68 4.71 -32.64
N PRO A 452 -22.02 4.50 -32.67
CA PRO A 452 -22.97 5.58 -32.47
C PRO A 452 -22.90 6.18 -31.06
N VAL A 453 -22.53 5.37 -30.06
CA VAL A 453 -22.33 5.83 -28.69
C VAL A 453 -21.09 6.72 -28.62
N LEU A 454 -19.99 6.30 -29.24
CA LEU A 454 -18.77 7.10 -29.36
C LEU A 454 -19.04 8.43 -30.06
N GLU A 455 -19.71 8.42 -31.20
CA GLU A 455 -20.08 9.63 -31.94
C GLU A 455 -20.89 10.61 -31.07
N ALA A 456 -21.89 10.10 -30.35
CA ALA A 456 -22.68 10.90 -29.40
C ALA A 456 -21.82 11.47 -28.25
N GLN A 457 -20.84 10.72 -27.73
CA GLN A 457 -19.92 11.23 -26.71
C GLN A 457 -18.99 12.32 -27.24
N LEU A 458 -18.45 12.13 -28.45
CA LEU A 458 -17.58 13.11 -29.12
C LEU A 458 -18.31 14.46 -29.30
N GLU A 459 -19.58 14.42 -29.71
CA GLU A 459 -20.41 15.61 -29.85
C GLU A 459 -20.81 16.22 -28.50
N LYS A 460 -21.34 15.41 -27.58
CA LYS A 460 -21.82 15.86 -26.27
C LYS A 460 -20.74 16.58 -25.46
N HIS A 461 -19.51 16.10 -25.54
CA HIS A 461 -18.37 16.65 -24.80
C HIS A 461 -17.50 17.59 -25.64
N ALA A 462 -17.93 17.91 -26.87
CA ALA A 462 -17.23 18.79 -27.81
C ALA A 462 -15.75 18.43 -27.95
N ILE A 463 -15.46 17.15 -28.22
CA ILE A 463 -14.10 16.62 -28.29
C ILE A 463 -13.39 17.16 -29.54
N ASP A 464 -12.19 17.71 -29.35
CA ASP A 464 -11.36 18.32 -30.39
C ASP A 464 -10.24 17.38 -30.88
N TRP A 465 -9.70 16.56 -29.97
CA TRP A 465 -8.63 15.60 -30.23
C TRP A 465 -8.77 14.39 -29.31
N ALA A 466 -8.18 13.24 -29.67
CA ALA A 466 -8.18 12.05 -28.84
C ALA A 466 -6.77 11.51 -28.62
N LEU A 467 -6.50 10.98 -27.42
CA LEU A 467 -5.25 10.35 -27.01
C LEU A 467 -5.54 8.94 -26.52
N LEU A 468 -5.23 7.94 -27.35
CA LEU A 468 -5.62 6.56 -27.12
C LEU A 468 -4.41 5.64 -26.96
N THR A 469 -4.57 4.51 -26.27
CA THR A 469 -3.58 3.44 -26.32
C THR A 469 -3.63 2.74 -27.69
N PRO A 470 -2.54 2.10 -28.17
CA PRO A 470 -2.50 1.50 -29.51
C PRO A 470 -3.42 0.27 -29.65
N ASP A 471 -3.82 -0.33 -28.53
CA ASP A 471 -4.74 -1.46 -28.42
C ASP A 471 -6.19 -1.03 -28.14
N ASP A 472 -6.50 0.27 -28.15
CA ASP A 472 -7.83 0.79 -27.89
C ASP A 472 -8.82 0.34 -28.98
N SER A 473 -9.90 -0.35 -28.59
CA SER A 473 -10.87 -0.95 -29.51
C SER A 473 -11.67 0.09 -30.31
N ARG A 474 -11.60 1.37 -29.93
CA ARG A 474 -12.30 2.48 -30.59
C ARG A 474 -11.57 3.01 -31.82
N ILE A 475 -10.30 2.65 -32.01
CA ILE A 475 -9.47 3.12 -33.14
C ILE A 475 -10.17 2.97 -34.51
N PRO A 476 -10.76 1.82 -34.87
CA PRO A 476 -11.47 1.68 -36.15
C PRO A 476 -12.63 2.66 -36.31
N PHE A 477 -13.34 2.99 -35.22
CA PHE A 477 -14.46 3.92 -35.25
C PHE A 477 -14.00 5.35 -35.52
N PHE A 478 -12.84 5.77 -35.00
CA PHE A 478 -12.26 7.08 -35.33
C PHE A 478 -11.96 7.21 -36.82
N ASP A 479 -11.37 6.18 -37.43
CA ASP A 479 -11.08 6.16 -38.87
C ASP A 479 -12.39 6.27 -39.70
N GLU A 480 -13.45 5.54 -39.29
CA GLU A 480 -14.75 5.59 -39.97
C GLU A 480 -15.52 6.91 -39.77
N LEU A 481 -15.30 7.61 -38.66
CA LEU A 481 -15.89 8.92 -38.37
C LEU A 481 -15.10 10.07 -39.02
N GLY A 482 -14.08 9.76 -39.83
CA GLY A 482 -13.29 10.74 -40.57
C GLY A 482 -12.25 11.48 -39.74
N TRP A 483 -11.92 10.99 -38.55
CA TRP A 483 -10.82 11.53 -37.77
C TRP A 483 -9.47 11.13 -38.37
N LYS A 484 -8.51 12.06 -38.35
CA LYS A 484 -7.17 11.83 -38.88
C LYS A 484 -6.20 11.45 -37.77
N ARG A 485 -5.50 10.34 -37.97
CA ARG A 485 -4.39 9.93 -37.11
C ARG A 485 -3.20 10.88 -37.32
N ALA A 486 -2.93 11.71 -36.32
CA ALA A 486 -1.89 12.74 -36.37
C ALA A 486 -0.55 12.26 -35.78
N TYR A 487 -0.59 11.29 -34.86
CA TYR A 487 0.59 10.72 -34.21
C TYR A 487 0.35 9.25 -33.86
N ALA A 488 1.40 8.44 -33.88
CA ALA A 488 1.40 7.08 -33.36
C ALA A 488 2.83 6.66 -32.94
N ASP A 489 2.94 6.02 -31.78
CA ASP A 489 4.13 5.28 -31.34
C ASP A 489 3.72 3.93 -30.72
N ASP A 490 4.67 3.24 -30.07
CA ASP A 490 4.42 1.94 -29.43
C ASP A 490 3.46 2.00 -28.22
N TYR A 491 3.12 3.20 -27.74
CA TYR A 491 2.41 3.41 -26.48
C TYR A 491 1.16 4.28 -26.59
N ALA A 492 1.02 5.10 -27.61
CA ALA A 492 -0.04 6.08 -27.76
C ALA A 492 -0.34 6.41 -29.24
N VAL A 493 -1.59 6.77 -29.51
CA VAL A 493 -2.09 7.23 -30.80
C VAL A 493 -2.88 8.52 -30.59
N ILE A 494 -2.65 9.53 -31.43
CA ILE A 494 -3.42 10.78 -31.42
C ILE A 494 -4.28 10.88 -32.66
N TYR A 495 -5.56 11.18 -32.43
CA TYR A 495 -6.52 11.53 -33.47
C TYR A 495 -6.91 13.00 -33.37
N THR A 496 -7.09 13.63 -34.53
CA THR A 496 -7.54 15.02 -34.67
C THR A 496 -8.66 15.10 -35.70
N ARG A 497 -9.53 16.08 -35.55
CA ARG A 497 -10.58 16.38 -36.53
C ARG A 497 -10.20 17.66 -37.28
N ASP A 498 -10.24 17.63 -38.60
CA ASP A 498 -10.16 18.87 -39.38
C ASP A 498 -11.39 19.73 -39.03
N ARG A 499 -11.16 20.97 -38.61
CA ARG A 499 -12.22 21.94 -38.34
C ARG A 499 -12.77 22.55 -39.62
#